data_AF-A0A1I7GTU1-F1
#
_entry.id   AF-A0A1I7GTU1-F1
#
_cell.length_a   1.000
_cell.length_b   1.000
_cell.length_c   1.000
_cell.angle_alpha   90.00
_cell.angle_beta   90.00
_cell.angle_gamma   90.00
#
_symmetry.space_group_name_H-M   'P 1'
#
loop_
_entity.id
_entity.type
_entity.pdbx_description
1 polymer ?
#
loop_
_entity_poly.entity_id
_entity_poly.type
_entity_poly.pdbx_seq_one_letter_code
_entity_poly.pdbx_strand_id
1 'polypeptide(L)'
;MTFEPLAVELDESGISGFIKRYHFKTSEKKDIVMLYRQLHPRVHASFHHVIEGETVYVVVTLGDAFDSFQDSLLQKGEIQKAFIVDCLGTEMLSIAYEEVDKKIFEKTGLYVGSYVFAGSDKMPLEELAAVMKKLGQKIVKCNESFVLVPKKSVVFSAKLHKKRSRKHSDCENCSAVSCPMRKEPAKKIAASKDDDKSGKGLIHLYTGEGKGKTTAAIGLAVRAAGAGKKVVFSQFMKGRKTSELNSLELIPGITIVRSEKELGWLKRDDEAQCEMFRVVHNEILDKIAELIQNGECDVLIMDEITYPFNYGVIDKKKLEDIIDNKPDDMEIVMTGRNADEMLSEKADYITYMEKIRHPYDKGIDARRGIEY
;
A
#
# COMPACT_ATOMS: atom_id res chain seq x y z
N MET A 1 -8.65 19.92 32.37
CA MET A 1 -8.65 19.06 31.17
C MET A 1 -8.61 19.97 29.97
N THR A 2 -7.51 19.96 29.23
CA THR A 2 -7.26 20.95 28.17
C THR A 2 -7.29 20.25 26.83
N PHE A 3 -8.26 20.64 26.00
CA PHE A 3 -8.15 20.41 24.57
C PHE A 3 -7.00 21.28 24.05
N GLU A 4 -6.19 20.72 23.18
CA GLU A 4 -5.09 21.41 22.55
C GLU A 4 -5.48 21.83 21.15
N PRO A 5 -5.22 23.08 20.75
CA PRO A 5 -5.57 23.56 19.42
C PRO A 5 -4.77 22.82 18.35
N LEU A 6 -5.37 22.62 17.18
CA LEU A 6 -4.74 22.03 16.00
C LEU A 6 -4.74 23.06 14.86
N ALA A 7 -3.63 23.16 14.14
CA ALA A 7 -3.54 23.99 12.95
C ALA A 7 -4.08 23.21 11.75
N VAL A 8 -5.29 23.55 11.29
CA VAL A 8 -5.92 22.91 10.13
C VAL A 8 -6.17 23.95 9.04
N GLU A 9 -5.32 23.94 8.02
CA GLU A 9 -5.39 24.91 6.93
C GLU A 9 -5.23 24.20 5.59
N LEU A 10 -6.04 24.62 4.61
CA LEU A 10 -5.95 24.18 3.23
C LEU A 10 -5.31 25.29 2.42
N ASP A 11 -4.05 25.10 2.03
CA ASP A 11 -3.38 25.98 1.08
C ASP A 11 -3.93 25.79 -0.35
N GLU A 12 -3.44 26.57 -1.32
CA GLU A 12 -3.91 26.47 -2.72
C GLU A 12 -3.70 25.07 -3.32
N SER A 13 -2.65 24.38 -2.89
CA SER A 13 -2.35 23.02 -3.34
C SER A 13 -3.31 22.01 -2.72
N GLY A 14 -3.67 22.20 -1.44
CA GLY A 14 -4.66 21.45 -0.69
C GLY A 14 -6.05 21.61 -1.29
N ILE A 15 -6.46 22.83 -1.64
CA ILE A 15 -7.74 23.08 -2.34
C ILE A 15 -7.76 22.41 -3.71
N SER A 16 -6.65 22.46 -4.45
CA SER A 16 -6.57 21.81 -5.77
C SER A 16 -6.62 20.27 -5.64
N GLY A 17 -5.97 19.72 -4.62
CA GLY A 17 -6.05 18.31 -4.26
C GLY A 17 -7.45 17.88 -3.83
N PHE A 18 -8.12 18.71 -3.03
CA PHE A 18 -9.51 18.53 -2.59
C PHE A 18 -10.48 18.46 -3.78
N ILE A 19 -10.37 19.39 -4.72
CA ILE A 19 -11.21 19.41 -5.94
C ILE A 19 -11.06 18.10 -6.72
N LYS A 20 -9.82 17.65 -6.92
CA LYS A 20 -9.54 16.37 -7.56
C LYS A 20 -10.12 15.21 -6.74
N ARG A 21 -10.04 15.29 -5.40
CA ARG A 21 -10.45 14.22 -4.49
C ARG A 21 -11.92 13.92 -4.46
N TYR A 22 -12.71 14.97 -4.42
CA TYR A 22 -14.14 14.85 -4.37
C TYR A 22 -14.77 15.04 -5.75
N HIS A 23 -13.96 14.96 -6.83
CA HIS A 23 -14.39 15.05 -8.22
C HIS A 23 -15.19 16.30 -8.58
N PHE A 24 -14.94 17.41 -7.88
CA PHE A 24 -15.55 18.67 -8.23
C PHE A 24 -15.00 19.17 -9.57
N LYS A 25 -15.86 19.80 -10.37
CA LYS A 25 -15.46 20.40 -11.63
C LYS A 25 -14.55 21.58 -11.37
N THR A 26 -13.60 21.83 -12.27
CA THR A 26 -12.70 23.00 -12.18
C THR A 26 -13.48 24.32 -12.13
N SER A 27 -14.68 24.38 -12.73
CA SER A 27 -15.59 25.53 -12.65
C SER A 27 -16.07 25.83 -11.23
N GLU A 28 -16.15 24.83 -10.35
CA GLU A 28 -16.61 24.96 -8.96
C GLU A 28 -15.51 25.48 -8.02
N LYS A 29 -14.26 25.60 -8.49
CA LYS A 29 -13.11 26.04 -7.68
C LYS A 29 -13.37 27.36 -6.96
N LYS A 30 -13.99 28.33 -7.64
CA LYS A 30 -14.27 29.65 -7.05
C LYS A 30 -15.26 29.55 -5.88
N ASP A 31 -16.31 28.74 -6.03
CA ASP A 31 -17.32 28.55 -4.99
C ASP A 31 -16.76 27.78 -3.79
N ILE A 32 -15.94 26.76 -4.04
CA ILE A 32 -15.24 26.00 -2.99
C ILE A 32 -14.32 26.91 -2.19
N VAL A 33 -13.52 27.75 -2.86
CA VAL A 33 -12.63 28.73 -2.19
C VAL A 33 -13.44 29.73 -1.37
N MET A 34 -14.58 30.19 -1.88
CA MET A 34 -15.45 31.11 -1.16
C MET A 34 -16.06 30.47 0.08
N LEU A 35 -16.59 29.25 -0.03
CA LEU A 35 -17.13 28.49 1.09
C LEU A 35 -16.06 28.24 2.16
N TYR A 36 -14.87 27.81 1.74
CA TYR A 36 -13.73 27.61 2.65
C TYR A 36 -13.37 28.90 3.39
N ARG A 37 -13.26 30.05 2.70
CA ARG A 37 -12.96 31.35 3.35
C ARG A 37 -14.03 31.81 4.33
N GLN A 38 -15.30 31.45 4.10
CA GLN A 38 -16.39 31.77 5.03
C GLN A 38 -16.40 30.85 6.25
N LEU A 39 -15.98 29.59 6.07
CA LEU A 39 -16.03 28.55 7.09
C LEU A 39 -14.79 28.55 7.98
N HIS A 40 -13.60 28.57 7.39
CA HIS A 40 -12.31 28.36 8.07
C HIS A 40 -12.09 29.25 9.30
N PRO A 41 -12.39 30.56 9.29
CA PRO A 41 -12.21 31.41 10.47
C PRO A 41 -13.07 31.02 11.69
N ARG A 42 -14.09 30.18 11.49
CA ARG A 42 -14.99 29.68 12.54
C ARG A 42 -14.62 28.27 13.00
N VAL A 43 -13.68 27.61 12.32
CA VAL A 43 -13.25 26.25 12.65
C VAL A 43 -12.33 26.29 13.86
N HIS A 44 -12.71 25.61 14.92
CA HIS A 44 -11.94 25.52 16.17
C HIS A 44 -11.44 24.09 16.34
N ALA A 45 -10.44 23.73 15.53
CA ALA A 45 -9.88 22.40 15.58
C ALA A 45 -9.07 22.17 16.85
N SER A 46 -9.36 21.08 17.54
CA SER A 46 -8.67 20.72 18.76
C SER A 46 -8.76 19.24 19.05
N PHE A 47 -7.88 18.74 19.90
CA PHE A 47 -7.91 17.36 20.35
C PHE A 47 -7.67 17.22 21.85
N HIS A 48 -8.08 16.08 22.38
CA HIS A 48 -7.73 15.62 23.70
C HIS A 48 -7.28 14.16 23.63
N HIS A 49 -6.36 13.78 24.51
CA HIS A 49 -5.85 12.42 24.55
C HIS A 49 -5.61 11.93 25.98
N VAL A 50 -5.67 10.60 26.14
CA VAL A 50 -5.30 9.89 27.35
C VAL A 50 -4.41 8.71 26.95
N ILE A 51 -3.29 8.52 27.66
CA ILE A 51 -2.38 7.41 27.43
C ILE A 51 -2.54 6.40 28.57
N GLU A 52 -2.73 5.14 28.20
CA GLU A 52 -2.71 4.01 29.14
C GLU A 52 -1.81 2.90 28.59
N GLY A 53 -0.73 2.61 29.33
CA GLY A 53 0.30 1.68 28.88
C GLY A 53 0.91 2.15 27.56
N GLU A 54 0.86 1.29 26.55
CA GLU A 54 1.36 1.58 25.19
C GLU A 54 0.27 2.08 24.23
N THR A 55 -0.92 2.40 24.72
CA THR A 55 -2.04 2.85 23.88
C THR A 55 -2.42 4.29 24.18
N VAL A 56 -2.56 5.08 23.13
CA VAL A 56 -3.15 6.42 23.20
C VAL A 56 -4.60 6.36 22.71
N TYR A 57 -5.50 6.98 23.47
CA TYR A 57 -6.89 7.23 23.10
C TYR A 57 -7.02 8.70 22.78
N VAL A 58 -7.65 9.02 21.66
CA VAL A 58 -7.74 10.38 21.14
C VAL A 58 -9.17 10.71 20.75
N VAL A 59 -9.59 11.94 21.05
CA VAL A 59 -10.74 12.57 20.42
C VAL A 59 -10.31 13.87 19.74
N VAL A 60 -10.75 14.05 18.50
CA VAL A 60 -10.50 15.25 17.69
C VAL A 60 -11.85 15.85 17.33
N THR A 61 -11.94 17.18 17.32
CA THR A 61 -13.12 17.91 16.82
C THR A 61 -12.71 19.15 16.05
N LEU A 62 -13.47 19.48 15.00
CA LEU A 62 -13.37 20.74 14.28
C LEU A 62 -14.32 21.83 14.81
N GLY A 63 -15.13 21.51 15.84
CA GLY A 63 -16.15 22.41 16.37
C GLY A 63 -17.49 22.34 15.60
N ASP A 64 -18.41 23.22 15.97
CA ASP A 64 -19.81 23.30 15.50
C ASP A 64 -20.00 24.14 14.22
N ALA A 65 -18.94 24.77 13.74
CA ALA A 65 -18.98 25.62 12.54
C ALA A 65 -19.44 24.87 11.30
N PHE A 66 -19.05 23.60 11.15
CA PHE A 66 -19.50 22.75 10.04
C PHE A 66 -20.99 22.46 10.13
N ASP A 67 -21.47 22.05 11.30
CA ASP A 67 -22.87 21.70 11.54
C ASP A 67 -23.77 22.90 11.25
N SER A 68 -23.47 24.05 11.86
CA SER A 68 -24.23 25.29 11.69
C SER A 68 -24.20 25.83 10.26
N PHE A 69 -23.05 25.76 9.57
CA PHE A 69 -22.94 26.27 8.20
C PHE A 69 -23.63 25.36 7.19
N GLN A 70 -23.49 24.04 7.36
CA GLN A 70 -24.17 23.04 6.54
C GLN A 70 -25.69 23.16 6.69
N ASP A 71 -26.20 23.26 7.92
CA ASP A 71 -27.63 23.41 8.19
C ASP A 71 -28.19 24.71 7.58
N SER A 72 -27.44 25.81 7.66
CA SER A 72 -27.83 27.08 7.01
C SER A 72 -27.94 26.97 5.48
N LEU A 73 -27.02 26.24 4.83
CA LEU A 73 -27.06 26.02 3.39
C LEU A 73 -28.22 25.10 2.99
N LEU A 74 -28.49 24.05 3.77
CA LEU A 74 -29.62 23.16 3.54
C LEU A 74 -30.96 23.89 3.66
N GLN A 75 -31.12 24.77 4.65
CA GLN A 75 -32.33 25.60 4.81
C GLN A 75 -32.57 26.55 3.62
N LYS A 76 -31.49 26.96 2.93
CA LYS A 76 -31.57 27.77 1.70
C LYS A 76 -31.78 26.93 0.43
N GLY A 77 -31.86 25.61 0.55
CA GLY A 77 -31.93 24.69 -0.60
C GLY A 77 -30.60 24.51 -1.34
N GLU A 78 -29.48 24.97 -0.80
CA GLU A 78 -28.16 24.91 -1.42
C GLU A 78 -27.44 23.57 -1.14
N ILE A 79 -28.09 22.47 -1.52
CA ILE A 79 -27.64 21.09 -1.19
C ILE A 79 -26.20 20.80 -1.66
N GLN A 80 -25.84 21.25 -2.87
CA GLN A 80 -24.50 21.04 -3.42
C GLN A 80 -23.42 21.76 -2.59
N LYS A 81 -23.69 22.97 -2.11
CA LYS A 81 -22.75 23.71 -1.26
C LYS A 81 -22.65 23.08 0.13
N ALA A 82 -23.77 22.59 0.68
CA ALA A 82 -23.77 21.85 1.93
C ALA A 82 -22.90 20.57 1.83
N PHE A 83 -22.96 19.86 0.70
CA PHE A 83 -22.09 18.71 0.43
C PHE A 83 -20.61 19.10 0.32
N ILE A 84 -20.28 20.21 -0.35
CA ILE A 84 -18.91 20.73 -0.42
C ILE A 84 -18.37 21.03 0.99
N VAL A 85 -19.17 21.68 1.84
CA VAL A 85 -18.81 21.98 3.24
C VAL A 85 -18.55 20.71 4.04
N ASP A 86 -19.37 19.68 3.87
CA ASP A 86 -19.15 18.39 4.52
C ASP A 86 -17.81 17.75 4.10
N CYS A 87 -17.52 17.77 2.80
CA CYS A 87 -16.27 17.26 2.25
C CYS A 87 -15.05 18.05 2.77
N LEU A 88 -15.14 19.39 2.85
CA LEU A 88 -14.08 20.23 3.42
C LEU A 88 -13.78 19.83 4.88
N GLY A 89 -14.82 19.49 5.66
CA GLY A 89 -14.63 19.03 7.04
C GLY A 89 -13.89 17.71 7.13
N THR A 90 -14.18 16.78 6.22
CA THR A 90 -13.46 15.51 6.14
C THR A 90 -11.99 15.72 5.75
N GLU A 91 -11.71 16.64 4.82
CA GLU A 91 -10.33 17.00 4.46
C GLU A 91 -9.57 17.63 5.62
N MET A 92 -10.20 18.54 6.36
CA MET A 92 -9.60 19.19 7.52
C MET A 92 -9.37 18.23 8.69
N LEU A 93 -10.22 17.20 8.86
CA LEU A 93 -9.97 16.11 9.80
C LEU A 93 -8.73 15.30 9.41
N SER A 94 -8.49 15.06 8.12
CA SER A 94 -7.27 14.38 7.67
C SER A 94 -6.01 15.16 8.05
N ILE A 95 -6.04 16.49 7.94
CA ILE A 95 -4.91 17.35 8.37
C ILE A 95 -4.76 17.32 9.89
N ALA A 96 -5.89 17.33 10.61
CA ALA A 96 -5.90 17.25 12.07
C ALA A 96 -5.17 15.98 12.59
N TYR A 97 -5.28 14.85 11.89
CA TYR A 97 -4.58 13.62 12.28
C TYR A 97 -3.06 13.75 12.24
N GLU A 98 -2.52 14.40 11.21
CA GLU A 98 -1.08 14.63 11.07
C GLU A 98 -0.55 15.54 12.18
N GLU A 99 -1.30 16.59 12.54
CA GLU A 99 -0.96 17.48 13.65
C GLU A 99 -1.07 16.79 15.02
N VAL A 100 -2.06 15.91 15.21
CA VAL A 100 -2.20 15.09 16.42
C VAL A 100 -0.98 14.18 16.59
N ASP A 101 -0.56 13.49 15.54
CA ASP A 101 0.62 12.61 15.59
C ASP A 101 1.88 13.36 16.01
N LYS A 102 2.09 14.54 15.41
CA LYS A 102 3.22 15.41 15.73
C LYS A 102 3.19 15.81 17.20
N LYS A 103 2.04 16.25 17.70
CA LYS A 103 1.90 16.67 19.11
C LYS A 103 2.04 15.52 20.10
N ILE A 104 1.56 14.33 19.77
CA ILE A 104 1.77 13.15 20.62
C ILE A 104 3.25 12.77 20.63
N PHE A 105 3.94 12.82 19.49
CA PHE A 105 5.37 12.57 19.41
C PHE A 105 6.19 13.60 20.22
N GLU A 106 5.88 14.90 20.10
CA GLU A 106 6.53 15.97 20.87
C GLU A 106 6.39 15.76 22.39
N LYS A 107 5.28 15.16 22.84
CA LYS A 107 5.02 14.90 24.26
C LYS A 107 5.64 13.61 24.79
N THR A 108 5.67 12.57 23.97
CA THR A 108 5.98 11.21 24.43
C THR A 108 7.33 10.69 23.92
N GLY A 109 7.87 11.26 22.85
CA GLY A 109 8.99 10.71 22.09
C GLY A 109 8.65 9.42 21.32
N LEU A 110 7.37 9.02 21.29
CA LEU A 110 6.90 7.80 20.64
C LEU A 110 6.04 8.12 19.41
N TYR A 111 6.19 7.29 18.38
CA TYR A 111 5.42 7.40 17.15
C TYR A 111 4.05 6.73 17.33
N VAL A 112 3.01 7.41 16.86
CA VAL A 112 1.66 6.85 16.80
C VAL A 112 1.58 5.80 15.69
N GLY A 113 1.08 4.61 16.00
CA GLY A 113 0.85 3.52 15.04
C GLY A 113 -0.45 3.66 14.26
N SER A 114 -0.96 2.54 13.73
CA SER A 114 -2.22 2.49 12.99
C SER A 114 -3.42 2.87 13.87
N TYR A 115 -4.34 3.64 13.29
CA TYR A 115 -5.55 4.06 13.99
C TYR A 115 -6.58 2.94 14.04
N VAL A 116 -7.24 2.83 15.19
CA VAL A 116 -8.42 2.01 15.38
C VAL A 116 -9.57 2.96 15.68
N PHE A 117 -10.42 3.19 14.67
CA PHE A 117 -11.57 4.07 14.76
C PHE A 117 -12.78 3.36 15.38
N ALA A 118 -13.62 4.13 16.08
CA ALA A 118 -14.91 3.65 16.54
C ALA A 118 -15.80 3.24 15.36
N GLY A 119 -16.43 2.07 15.45
CA GLY A 119 -17.21 1.43 14.39
C GLY A 119 -16.41 0.51 13.46
N SER A 120 -15.10 0.33 13.69
CA SER A 120 -14.30 -0.69 13.00
C SER A 120 -14.42 -2.06 13.66
N ASP A 121 -14.03 -3.14 12.97
CA ASP A 121 -14.00 -4.50 13.53
C ASP A 121 -13.18 -4.61 14.82
N LYS A 122 -12.23 -3.70 15.02
CA LYS A 122 -11.33 -3.64 16.18
C LYS A 122 -11.82 -2.73 17.30
N MET A 123 -12.86 -1.94 17.07
CA MET A 123 -13.53 -1.10 18.08
C MET A 123 -15.00 -0.90 17.67
N PRO A 124 -15.90 -1.82 18.04
CA PRO A 124 -17.34 -1.70 17.80
C PRO A 124 -17.92 -0.41 18.40
N LEU A 125 -19.06 0.06 17.87
CA LEU A 125 -19.69 1.31 18.32
C LEU A 125 -20.09 1.27 19.80
N GLU A 126 -20.41 0.09 20.32
CA GLU A 126 -20.76 -0.14 21.71
C GLU A 126 -19.60 0.22 22.67
N GLU A 127 -18.35 0.11 22.20
CA GLU A 127 -17.16 0.47 22.99
C GLU A 127 -16.92 1.98 23.04
N LEU A 128 -17.55 2.76 22.16
CA LEU A 128 -17.36 4.21 22.08
C LEU A 128 -17.69 4.91 23.41
N ALA A 129 -18.74 4.47 24.11
CA ALA A 129 -19.11 5.04 25.40
C ALA A 129 -18.02 4.83 26.47
N ALA A 130 -17.36 3.65 26.46
CA ALA A 130 -16.26 3.36 27.37
C ALA A 130 -15.02 4.21 27.06
N VAL A 131 -14.67 4.35 25.77
CA VAL A 131 -13.55 5.20 25.33
C VAL A 131 -13.82 6.67 25.64
N MET A 132 -15.04 7.16 25.44
CA MET A 132 -15.42 8.54 25.78
C MET A 132 -15.36 8.80 27.28
N LYS A 133 -15.80 7.84 28.11
CA LYS A 133 -15.67 7.91 29.57
C LYS A 133 -14.21 7.96 30.00
N LYS A 134 -13.35 7.16 29.36
CA LYS A 134 -11.90 7.12 29.58
C LYS A 134 -11.20 8.43 29.21
N LEU A 135 -11.58 9.03 28.08
CA LEU A 135 -11.13 10.37 27.69
C LEU A 135 -11.58 11.46 28.67
N GLY A 136 -12.64 11.23 29.45
CA GLY A 136 -13.05 12.10 30.55
C GLY A 136 -13.49 13.51 30.12
N GLN A 137 -13.69 13.75 28.83
CA GLN A 137 -13.98 15.06 28.27
C GLN A 137 -15.47 15.30 28.01
N LYS A 138 -15.89 16.57 27.92
CA LYS A 138 -17.30 16.99 27.82
C LYS A 138 -17.64 17.82 26.57
N ILE A 139 -16.65 18.14 25.74
CA ILE A 139 -16.80 18.99 24.54
C ILE A 139 -17.49 18.19 23.44
N VAL A 140 -16.94 17.02 23.10
CA VAL A 140 -17.57 16.11 22.13
C VAL A 140 -18.52 15.20 22.89
N LYS A 141 -19.78 15.16 22.47
CA LYS A 141 -20.82 14.28 22.99
C LYS A 141 -21.12 13.18 21.99
N CYS A 142 -21.72 12.10 22.45
CA CYS A 142 -22.23 11.03 21.62
C CYS A 142 -23.73 10.89 21.91
N ASN A 143 -24.57 10.91 20.88
CA ASN A 143 -26.01 10.70 21.07
C ASN A 143 -26.35 9.19 21.14
N GLU A 144 -27.64 8.88 21.34
CA GLU A 144 -28.14 7.51 21.45
C GLU A 144 -27.95 6.68 20.17
N SER A 145 -27.74 7.33 19.02
CA SER A 145 -27.45 6.69 17.73
C SER A 145 -25.95 6.59 17.43
N PHE A 146 -25.10 6.74 18.45
CA PHE A 146 -23.64 6.71 18.35
C PHE A 146 -23.02 7.80 17.46
N VAL A 147 -23.76 8.89 17.20
CA VAL A 147 -23.25 10.02 16.43
C VAL A 147 -22.57 11.02 17.35
N LEU A 148 -21.34 11.38 16.97
CA LEU A 148 -20.57 12.40 17.67
C LEU A 148 -21.12 13.80 17.36
N VAL A 149 -21.15 14.66 18.38
CA VAL A 149 -21.58 16.05 18.30
C VAL A 149 -20.51 16.92 18.95
N PRO A 150 -19.87 17.85 18.24
CA PRO A 150 -20.12 18.24 16.83
C PRO A 150 -19.86 17.13 15.80
N LYS A 151 -20.54 17.16 14.64
CA LYS A 151 -20.51 16.04 13.67
C LYS A 151 -19.13 15.81 13.06
N LYS A 152 -18.34 16.88 12.87
CA LYS A 152 -16.93 16.77 12.44
C LYS A 152 -16.01 16.52 13.64
N SER A 153 -16.28 15.42 14.33
CA SER A 153 -15.46 14.88 15.42
C SER A 153 -15.18 13.41 15.17
N VAL A 154 -14.07 12.92 15.71
CA VAL A 154 -13.68 11.51 15.62
C VAL A 154 -13.06 11.04 16.92
N VAL A 155 -13.23 9.75 17.21
CA VAL A 155 -12.57 9.06 18.32
C VAL A 155 -11.80 7.87 17.75
N PHE A 156 -10.55 7.71 18.19
CA PHE A 156 -9.73 6.56 17.82
C PHE A 156 -8.76 6.18 18.94
N SER A 157 -8.23 4.97 18.86
CA SER A 157 -7.07 4.54 19.63
C SER A 157 -5.91 4.16 18.72
N ALA A 158 -4.69 4.19 19.25
CA ALA A 158 -3.49 3.77 18.52
C ALA A 158 -2.41 3.28 19.48
N LYS A 159 -1.61 2.31 19.06
CA LYS A 159 -0.41 1.89 19.80
C LYS A 159 0.74 2.87 19.58
N LEU A 160 1.56 3.08 20.60
CA LEU A 160 2.75 3.92 20.56
C LEU A 160 3.98 3.05 20.32
N HIS A 161 4.91 3.52 19.48
CA HIS A 161 6.09 2.78 19.05
C HIS A 161 7.36 3.62 19.12
N LYS A 162 8.51 2.98 19.40
CA LYS A 162 9.82 3.65 19.39
C LYS A 162 10.32 3.99 17.98
N LYS A 163 9.88 3.22 16.97
CA LYS A 163 10.22 3.42 15.56
C LYS A 163 8.96 3.84 14.80
N ARG A 164 9.13 4.69 13.80
CA ARG A 164 8.05 5.10 12.91
C ARG A 164 7.62 3.91 12.05
N SER A 165 6.42 3.38 12.27
CA SER A 165 5.79 2.42 11.36
C SER A 165 5.09 3.15 10.23
N ARG A 166 4.96 2.50 9.06
CA ARG A 166 4.05 2.98 8.01
C ARG A 166 2.63 2.80 8.53
N LYS A 167 1.85 3.88 8.54
CA LYS A 167 0.43 3.81 8.88
C LYS A 167 -0.33 3.34 7.66
N HIS A 168 -0.95 2.17 7.76
CA HIS A 168 -1.93 1.78 6.76
C HIS A 168 -3.16 2.67 6.89
N SER A 169 -3.47 3.43 5.85
CA SER A 169 -4.79 4.04 5.74
C SER A 169 -5.77 2.97 5.26
N ASP A 170 -7.04 3.04 5.67
CA ASP A 170 -8.08 2.14 5.13
C ASP A 170 -8.18 2.24 3.59
N CYS A 171 -7.68 3.34 3.00
CA CYS A 171 -7.52 3.51 1.56
C CYS A 171 -6.39 2.69 0.93
N GLU A 172 -5.38 2.26 1.68
CA GLU A 172 -4.31 1.38 1.17
C GLU A 172 -4.82 -0.05 0.93
N ASN A 173 -5.79 -0.49 1.74
CA ASN A 173 -6.48 -1.78 1.58
C ASN A 173 -7.83 -1.66 0.87
N CYS A 174 -8.15 -0.48 0.31
CA CYS A 174 -9.39 -0.27 -0.42
C CYS A 174 -9.33 -0.96 -1.79
N SER A 175 -10.28 -1.89 -2.03
CA SER A 175 -10.40 -2.65 -3.27
C SER A 175 -10.93 -1.83 -4.47
N ALA A 176 -11.27 -0.55 -4.27
CA ALA A 176 -11.72 0.35 -5.31
C ALA A 176 -10.55 0.84 -6.18
N VAL A 177 -10.06 -0.02 -7.07
CA VAL A 177 -8.92 0.24 -7.98
C VAL A 177 -9.13 1.43 -8.93
N SER A 178 -10.38 1.80 -9.20
CA SER A 178 -10.76 2.97 -10.01
C SER A 178 -10.92 4.27 -9.22
N CYS A 179 -10.67 4.24 -7.91
CA CYS A 179 -10.73 5.45 -7.08
C CYS A 179 -9.64 6.44 -7.56
N PRO A 180 -10.00 7.64 -8.05
CA PRO A 180 -9.01 8.62 -8.50
C PRO A 180 -8.23 9.27 -7.35
N MET A 181 -8.50 8.82 -6.13
CA MET A 181 -7.86 9.21 -4.89
C MET A 181 -7.11 8.10 -4.20
N ARG A 182 -7.01 6.94 -4.87
CA ARG A 182 -5.92 6.01 -4.60
C ARG A 182 -4.64 6.82 -4.62
N LYS A 183 -3.98 6.96 -3.46
CA LYS A 183 -2.75 7.75 -3.34
C LYS A 183 -1.77 7.19 -4.36
N GLU A 184 -1.41 7.98 -5.36
CA GLU A 184 -0.19 7.72 -6.11
C GLU A 184 0.96 7.67 -5.09
N PRO A 185 1.94 6.77 -5.27
CA PRO A 185 3.07 6.65 -4.36
C PRO A 185 3.70 8.02 -4.10
N ALA A 186 4.09 8.25 -2.84
CA ALA A 186 4.53 9.54 -2.33
C ALA A 186 5.47 10.30 -3.28
N LYS A 187 5.22 11.61 -3.46
CA LYS A 187 6.12 12.52 -4.17
C LYS A 187 7.55 12.41 -3.62
N LYS A 188 8.51 12.34 -4.53
CA LYS A 188 9.96 12.31 -4.29
C LYS A 188 10.36 13.29 -3.18
N ILE A 189 10.86 12.77 -2.06
CA ILE A 189 11.70 13.54 -1.15
C ILE A 189 12.95 13.89 -1.96
N ALA A 190 13.26 15.19 -2.07
CA ALA A 190 14.50 15.62 -2.69
C ALA A 190 15.66 14.93 -1.96
N ALA A 191 16.46 14.17 -2.72
CA ALA A 191 17.65 13.51 -2.20
C ALA A 191 18.52 14.57 -1.50
N SER A 192 18.86 14.33 -0.23
CA SER A 192 19.97 15.02 0.42
C SER A 192 21.22 14.81 -0.44
N LYS A 193 21.99 15.87 -0.64
CA LYS A 193 23.19 15.88 -1.49
C LYS A 193 24.32 14.95 -1.03
N ASP A 194 24.15 14.25 0.09
CA ASP A 194 25.18 13.42 0.72
C ASP A 194 24.92 11.90 0.66
N ASP A 195 23.78 11.45 0.09
CA ASP A 195 23.54 10.02 -0.16
C ASP A 195 23.69 9.74 -1.67
N ASP A 196 24.89 9.39 -2.12
CA ASP A 196 25.05 8.78 -3.44
C ASP A 196 24.39 7.40 -3.44
N LYS A 197 23.11 7.33 -3.80
CA LYS A 197 22.35 6.08 -3.96
C LYS A 197 22.54 5.45 -5.34
N SER A 198 23.47 5.97 -6.16
CA SER A 198 23.78 5.36 -7.45
C SER A 198 24.53 4.05 -7.20
N GLY A 199 23.81 2.93 -7.32
CA GLY A 199 24.36 1.59 -7.08
C GLY A 199 23.59 0.74 -6.08
N LYS A 200 22.50 1.22 -5.46
CA LYS A 200 21.62 0.33 -4.66
C LYS A 200 20.70 -0.47 -5.58
N GLY A 201 20.79 -1.79 -5.55
CA GLY A 201 19.85 -2.72 -6.18
C GLY A 201 18.57 -2.86 -5.36
N LEU A 202 17.45 -2.98 -6.05
CA LEU A 202 16.10 -2.90 -5.50
C LEU A 202 15.31 -4.19 -5.79
N ILE A 203 14.14 -4.30 -5.19
CA ILE A 203 13.28 -5.48 -5.32
C ILE A 203 12.01 -5.09 -6.08
N HIS A 204 11.75 -5.77 -7.19
CA HIS A 204 10.61 -5.60 -8.06
C HIS A 204 9.61 -6.73 -7.84
N LEU A 205 8.33 -6.39 -7.70
CA LEU A 205 7.22 -7.34 -7.65
C LEU A 205 6.22 -7.02 -8.76
N TYR A 206 6.11 -7.93 -9.73
CA TYR A 206 5.13 -7.86 -10.82
C TYR A 206 4.00 -8.84 -10.54
N THR A 207 2.86 -8.33 -10.05
CA THR A 207 1.71 -9.13 -9.61
C THR A 207 0.40 -8.72 -10.28
N GLY A 208 -0.73 -9.34 -9.90
CA GLY A 208 -2.07 -9.07 -10.43
C GLY A 208 -2.55 -10.05 -11.52
N GLU A 209 -3.83 -9.96 -11.87
CA GLU A 209 -4.53 -10.93 -12.73
C GLU A 209 -4.28 -10.76 -14.23
N GLY A 210 -3.71 -9.64 -14.64
CA GLY A 210 -3.44 -9.28 -16.03
C GLY A 210 -2.25 -10.02 -16.65
N LYS A 211 -2.26 -10.12 -17.98
CA LYS A 211 -1.10 -10.58 -18.76
C LYS A 211 -0.01 -9.51 -18.73
N GLY A 212 1.24 -9.94 -18.59
CA GLY A 212 2.39 -9.06 -18.79
C GLY A 212 3.55 -9.26 -17.83
N LYS A 213 3.33 -9.97 -16.69
CA LYS A 213 4.28 -10.04 -15.57
C LYS A 213 5.61 -10.65 -15.99
N THR A 214 5.56 -11.89 -16.48
CA THR A 214 6.72 -12.61 -17.02
C THR A 214 7.35 -11.87 -18.20
N THR A 215 6.55 -11.33 -19.13
CA THR A 215 7.09 -10.61 -20.29
C THR A 215 7.81 -9.31 -19.91
N ALA A 216 7.35 -8.61 -18.86
CA ALA A 216 8.04 -7.44 -18.34
C ALA A 216 9.36 -7.82 -17.66
N ALA A 217 9.37 -8.92 -16.90
CA ALA A 217 10.60 -9.46 -16.30
C ALA A 217 11.62 -9.89 -17.37
N ILE A 218 11.17 -10.57 -18.44
CA ILE A 218 12.01 -10.92 -19.59
C ILE A 218 12.56 -9.66 -20.28
N GLY A 219 11.72 -8.64 -20.51
CA GLY A 219 12.19 -7.38 -21.10
C GLY A 219 13.27 -6.70 -20.26
N LEU A 220 13.18 -6.78 -18.92
CA LEU A 220 14.20 -6.30 -18.02
C LEU A 220 15.47 -7.17 -18.06
N ALA A 221 15.34 -8.49 -18.16
CA ALA A 221 16.45 -9.43 -18.35
C ALA A 221 17.31 -9.04 -19.57
N VAL A 222 16.64 -8.86 -20.72
CA VAL A 222 17.30 -8.48 -21.97
C VAL A 222 17.98 -7.11 -21.86
N ARG A 223 17.33 -6.14 -21.21
CA ARG A 223 17.92 -4.82 -20.97
C ARG A 223 19.18 -4.90 -20.11
N ALA A 224 19.14 -5.66 -19.02
CA ALA A 224 20.26 -5.82 -18.10
C ALA A 224 21.44 -6.51 -18.80
N ALA A 225 21.19 -7.63 -19.48
CA ALA A 225 22.22 -8.33 -20.26
C ALA A 225 22.82 -7.44 -21.35
N GLY A 226 22.00 -6.66 -22.06
CA GLY A 226 22.46 -5.68 -23.04
C GLY A 226 23.32 -4.55 -22.46
N ALA A 227 23.23 -4.31 -21.15
CA ALA A 227 24.09 -3.38 -20.41
C ALA A 227 25.33 -4.08 -19.80
N GLY A 228 25.58 -5.34 -20.11
CA GLY A 228 26.72 -6.12 -19.61
C GLY A 228 26.53 -6.70 -18.21
N LYS A 229 25.31 -6.70 -17.67
CA LYS A 229 24.99 -7.31 -16.36
C LYS A 229 24.77 -8.81 -16.48
N LYS A 230 25.16 -9.56 -15.44
CA LYS A 230 24.89 -11.00 -15.31
C LYS A 230 23.48 -11.21 -14.78
N VAL A 231 22.63 -11.85 -15.56
CA VAL A 231 21.23 -12.08 -15.23
C VAL A 231 21.03 -13.55 -14.91
N VAL A 232 20.42 -13.84 -13.77
CA VAL A 232 19.93 -15.18 -13.43
C VAL A 232 18.42 -15.20 -13.64
N PHE A 233 17.97 -15.90 -14.67
CA PHE A 233 16.55 -16.07 -14.97
C PHE A 233 16.06 -17.43 -14.48
N SER A 234 15.22 -17.43 -13.45
CA SER A 234 14.66 -18.64 -12.85
C SER A 234 13.16 -18.76 -13.04
N GLN A 235 12.68 -20.00 -13.21
CA GLN A 235 11.26 -20.29 -13.41
C GLN A 235 10.75 -21.32 -12.41
N PHE A 236 9.73 -20.94 -11.66
CA PHE A 236 9.04 -21.81 -10.70
C PHE A 236 7.74 -22.33 -11.31
N MET A 237 7.24 -23.47 -10.83
CA MET A 237 6.02 -24.15 -11.31
C MET A 237 6.01 -24.51 -12.82
N LYS A 238 7.13 -24.40 -13.53
CA LYS A 238 7.24 -24.64 -14.97
C LYS A 238 8.18 -25.82 -15.25
N GLY A 239 7.66 -26.87 -15.88
CA GLY A 239 8.43 -28.02 -16.38
C GLY A 239 8.53 -28.10 -17.91
N ARG A 240 7.65 -27.40 -18.64
CA ARG A 240 7.61 -27.43 -20.11
C ARG A 240 8.53 -26.38 -20.75
N LYS A 241 9.00 -26.65 -21.96
CA LYS A 241 9.73 -25.68 -22.77
C LYS A 241 8.79 -24.54 -23.19
N THR A 242 9.23 -23.31 -22.98
CA THR A 242 8.49 -22.09 -23.35
C THR A 242 9.32 -21.28 -24.36
N SER A 243 8.65 -20.49 -25.21
CA SER A 243 9.31 -19.90 -26.39
C SER A 243 10.39 -18.87 -26.02
N GLU A 244 10.26 -18.19 -24.88
CA GLU A 244 11.24 -17.22 -24.39
C GLU A 244 12.62 -17.84 -24.14
N LEU A 245 12.67 -19.11 -23.69
CA LEU A 245 13.93 -19.77 -23.37
C LEU A 245 14.85 -19.85 -24.58
N ASN A 246 14.30 -20.18 -25.74
CA ASN A 246 15.08 -20.27 -26.98
C ASN A 246 15.76 -18.94 -27.34
N SER A 247 15.18 -17.81 -26.91
CA SER A 247 15.78 -16.49 -27.14
C SER A 247 16.76 -16.13 -26.03
N LEU A 248 16.40 -16.39 -24.77
CA LEU A 248 17.23 -16.08 -23.60
C LEU A 248 18.54 -16.87 -23.60
N GLU A 249 18.53 -18.14 -24.02
CA GLU A 249 19.73 -19.00 -24.14
C GLU A 249 20.77 -18.43 -25.12
N LEU A 250 20.34 -17.61 -26.08
CA LEU A 250 21.22 -17.01 -27.09
C LEU A 250 21.84 -15.69 -26.63
N ILE A 251 21.42 -15.13 -25.50
CA ILE A 251 21.87 -13.83 -25.01
C ILE A 251 23.03 -14.02 -24.04
N PRO A 252 24.25 -13.55 -24.37
CA PRO A 252 25.37 -13.61 -23.44
C PRO A 252 25.05 -12.88 -22.12
N GLY A 253 25.45 -13.49 -21.01
CA GLY A 253 25.21 -12.94 -19.68
C GLY A 253 23.87 -13.35 -19.05
N ILE A 254 23.01 -14.11 -19.74
CA ILE A 254 21.80 -14.69 -19.13
C ILE A 254 22.05 -16.16 -18.79
N THR A 255 21.93 -16.50 -17.51
CA THR A 255 21.96 -17.86 -16.98
C THR A 255 20.53 -18.29 -16.63
N ILE A 256 20.08 -19.42 -17.18
CA ILE A 256 18.73 -19.95 -16.90
C ILE A 256 18.82 -21.01 -15.81
N VAL A 257 18.02 -20.85 -14.75
CA VAL A 257 17.93 -21.79 -13.62
C VAL A 257 16.49 -22.28 -13.48
N ARG A 258 16.22 -23.51 -13.90
CA ARG A 258 14.88 -24.09 -13.79
C ARG A 258 14.96 -25.61 -13.69
N SER A 259 13.84 -26.21 -13.36
CA SER A 259 13.69 -27.66 -13.48
C SER A 259 13.15 -28.06 -14.84
N GLU A 260 13.66 -29.18 -15.33
CA GLU A 260 13.15 -29.86 -16.53
C GLU A 260 12.10 -30.92 -16.17
N LYS A 261 11.85 -31.18 -14.88
CA LYS A 261 10.86 -32.16 -14.44
C LYS A 261 9.45 -31.63 -14.69
N GLU A 262 8.69 -32.30 -15.55
CA GLU A 262 7.28 -32.00 -15.79
C GLU A 262 6.40 -32.66 -14.71
N LEU A 263 6.13 -31.92 -13.63
CA LEU A 263 5.31 -32.40 -12.51
C LEU A 263 3.79 -32.21 -12.72
N GLY A 264 3.39 -31.65 -13.86
CA GLY A 264 1.99 -31.33 -14.18
C GLY A 264 1.43 -30.20 -13.31
N TRP A 265 0.11 -30.19 -13.12
CA TRP A 265 -0.55 -29.27 -12.21
C TRP A 265 -0.43 -29.76 -10.77
N LEU A 266 -0.15 -28.84 -9.85
CA LEU A 266 -0.08 -29.14 -8.42
C LEU A 266 -1.45 -29.56 -7.89
N LYS A 267 -1.53 -30.77 -7.31
CA LYS A 267 -2.65 -31.26 -6.53
C LYS A 267 -2.30 -31.12 -5.05
N ARG A 268 -2.98 -30.20 -4.36
CA ARG A 268 -2.65 -29.85 -2.96
C ARG A 268 -3.00 -30.94 -1.95
N ASP A 269 -3.82 -31.90 -2.35
CA ASP A 269 -4.21 -33.09 -1.59
C ASP A 269 -3.25 -34.27 -1.79
N ASP A 270 -2.27 -34.16 -2.70
CA ASP A 270 -1.24 -35.17 -2.95
C ASP A 270 0.08 -34.75 -2.28
N GLU A 271 0.31 -35.23 -1.06
CA GLU A 271 1.50 -34.91 -0.27
C GLU A 271 2.80 -35.32 -0.96
N ALA A 272 2.79 -36.46 -1.68
CA ALA A 272 3.97 -36.93 -2.41
C ALA A 272 4.31 -36.00 -3.57
N GLN A 273 3.29 -35.53 -4.32
CA GLN A 273 3.50 -34.54 -5.38
C GLN A 273 3.97 -33.20 -4.81
N CYS A 274 3.37 -32.74 -3.70
CA CYS A 274 3.80 -31.52 -2.99
C CYS A 274 5.28 -31.58 -2.60
N GLU A 275 5.75 -32.72 -2.10
CA GLU A 275 7.16 -32.93 -1.76
C GLU A 275 8.06 -32.90 -3.01
N MET A 276 7.63 -33.50 -4.13
CA MET A 276 8.39 -33.41 -5.38
C MET A 276 8.55 -31.96 -5.87
N PHE A 277 7.49 -31.15 -5.77
CA PHE A 277 7.58 -29.72 -6.08
C PHE A 277 8.53 -29.00 -5.12
N ARG A 278 8.47 -29.31 -3.82
CA ARG A 278 9.34 -28.73 -2.79
C ARG A 278 10.81 -29.01 -3.07
N VAL A 279 11.16 -30.25 -3.37
CA VAL A 279 12.53 -30.64 -3.76
C VAL A 279 12.99 -29.83 -4.96
N VAL A 280 12.18 -29.81 -6.03
CA VAL A 280 12.52 -29.10 -7.27
C VAL A 280 12.74 -27.60 -7.06
N HIS A 281 11.85 -26.93 -6.33
CA HIS A 281 12.00 -25.50 -6.08
C HIS A 281 13.18 -25.20 -5.15
N ASN A 282 13.48 -26.08 -4.20
CA ASN A 282 14.62 -25.91 -3.31
C ASN A 282 15.95 -26.10 -4.04
N GLU A 283 16.04 -27.04 -4.99
CA GLU A 283 17.18 -27.20 -5.90
C GLU A 283 17.43 -25.91 -6.73
N ILE A 284 16.36 -25.27 -7.21
CA ILE A 284 16.45 -23.96 -7.89
C ILE A 284 17.00 -22.89 -6.94
N LEU A 285 16.50 -22.82 -5.70
CA LEU A 285 17.01 -21.87 -4.70
C LEU A 285 18.48 -22.12 -4.34
N ASP A 286 18.91 -23.39 -4.23
CA ASP A 286 20.32 -23.73 -4.01
C ASP A 286 21.19 -23.19 -5.13
N LYS A 287 20.78 -23.41 -6.38
CA LYS A 287 21.55 -22.94 -7.52
C LYS A 287 21.60 -21.42 -7.61
N ILE A 288 20.51 -20.74 -7.29
CA ILE A 288 20.46 -19.27 -7.21
C ILE A 288 21.45 -18.78 -6.13
N ALA A 289 21.41 -19.36 -4.93
CA ALA A 289 22.30 -18.96 -3.84
C ALA A 289 23.78 -19.16 -4.20
N GLU A 290 24.13 -20.27 -4.86
CA GLU A 290 25.48 -20.53 -5.37
C GLU A 290 25.94 -19.44 -6.35
N LEU A 291 25.10 -19.08 -7.33
CA LEU A 291 25.41 -18.06 -8.32
C LEU A 291 25.58 -16.66 -7.69
N ILE A 292 24.76 -16.33 -6.68
CA ILE A 292 24.89 -15.08 -5.92
C ILE A 292 26.23 -15.07 -5.16
N GLN A 293 26.55 -16.14 -4.44
CA GLN A 293 27.80 -16.25 -3.66
C GLN A 293 29.06 -16.16 -4.54
N ASN A 294 28.99 -16.67 -5.77
CA ASN A 294 30.09 -16.58 -6.74
C ASN A 294 30.19 -15.22 -7.45
N GLY A 295 29.32 -14.25 -7.15
CA GLY A 295 29.29 -12.96 -7.83
C GLY A 295 28.89 -13.07 -9.30
N GLU A 296 28.06 -14.06 -9.63
CA GLU A 296 27.58 -14.36 -10.98
C GLU A 296 26.16 -13.87 -11.24
N CYS A 297 25.62 -13.03 -10.34
CA CYS A 297 24.26 -12.51 -10.42
C CYS A 297 24.22 -11.02 -10.05
N ASP A 298 24.03 -10.16 -11.06
CA ASP A 298 23.69 -8.75 -10.87
C ASP A 298 22.17 -8.54 -10.80
N VAL A 299 21.41 -9.35 -11.56
CA VAL A 299 19.94 -9.26 -11.64
C VAL A 299 19.35 -10.66 -11.53
N LEU A 300 18.60 -10.91 -10.45
CA LEU A 300 17.88 -12.16 -10.25
C LEU A 300 16.42 -12.01 -10.66
N ILE A 301 15.92 -12.88 -11.53
CA ILE A 301 14.50 -12.97 -11.87
C ILE A 301 13.96 -14.29 -11.36
N MET A 302 12.95 -14.23 -10.50
CA MET A 302 12.20 -15.36 -9.93
C MET A 302 10.79 -15.35 -10.52
N ASP A 303 10.66 -15.95 -11.71
CA ASP A 303 9.40 -16.00 -12.44
C ASP A 303 8.43 -17.01 -11.81
N GLU A 304 7.21 -16.56 -11.52
CA GLU A 304 6.12 -17.32 -10.90
C GLU A 304 6.41 -17.80 -9.45
N ILE A 305 7.32 -17.13 -8.74
CA ILE A 305 7.72 -17.45 -7.36
C ILE A 305 6.60 -17.31 -6.32
N THR A 306 5.58 -16.49 -6.60
CA THR A 306 4.46 -16.31 -5.65
C THR A 306 3.67 -17.61 -5.46
N TYR A 307 3.57 -18.43 -6.50
CA TYR A 307 2.81 -19.67 -6.46
C TYR A 307 3.38 -20.71 -5.48
N PRO A 308 4.64 -21.17 -5.61
CA PRO A 308 5.17 -22.17 -4.70
C PRO A 308 5.25 -21.62 -3.26
N PHE A 309 5.48 -20.32 -3.09
CA PHE A 309 5.44 -19.66 -1.78
C PHE A 309 4.06 -19.77 -1.14
N ASN A 310 3.01 -19.40 -1.87
CA ASN A 310 1.62 -19.47 -1.39
C ASN A 310 1.14 -20.89 -1.16
N TYR A 311 1.60 -21.83 -1.97
CA TYR A 311 1.22 -23.24 -1.88
C TYR A 311 2.03 -24.03 -0.85
N GLY A 312 3.07 -23.43 -0.25
CA GLY A 312 3.90 -24.11 0.75
C GLY A 312 4.78 -25.23 0.18
N VAL A 313 5.08 -25.18 -1.11
CA VAL A 313 5.90 -26.16 -1.83
C VAL A 313 7.28 -25.58 -2.18
N ILE A 314 7.81 -24.75 -1.29
CA ILE A 314 9.16 -24.17 -1.32
C ILE A 314 9.58 -23.87 0.12
N ASP A 315 10.88 -23.93 0.40
CA ASP A 315 11.42 -23.45 1.66
C ASP A 315 11.35 -21.92 1.74
N LYS A 316 10.39 -21.43 2.53
CA LYS A 316 10.16 -20.00 2.71
C LYS A 316 11.34 -19.29 3.36
N LYS A 317 12.00 -19.92 4.34
CA LYS A 317 13.14 -19.31 5.05
C LYS A 317 14.30 -19.10 4.10
N LYS A 318 14.59 -20.11 3.27
CA LYS A 318 15.64 -20.02 2.26
C LYS A 318 15.38 -18.91 1.24
N LEU A 319 14.12 -18.75 0.80
CA LEU A 319 13.74 -17.64 -0.08
C LEU A 319 13.90 -16.29 0.62
N GLU A 320 13.44 -16.17 1.87
CA GLU A 320 13.60 -14.97 2.69
C GLU A 320 15.08 -14.62 2.86
N ASP A 321 15.94 -15.61 3.14
CA ASP A 321 17.38 -15.41 3.30
C ASP A 321 18.04 -14.88 2.02
N ILE A 322 17.61 -15.35 0.84
CA ILE A 322 18.09 -14.82 -0.46
C ILE A 322 17.67 -13.36 -0.65
N ILE A 323 16.45 -13.00 -0.27
CA ILE A 323 15.91 -11.64 -0.41
C ILE A 323 16.60 -10.69 0.57
N ASP A 324 16.73 -11.11 1.83
CA ASP A 324 17.21 -10.26 2.93
C ASP A 324 18.73 -10.08 2.92
N ASN A 325 19.48 -11.07 2.42
CA ASN A 325 20.93 -11.04 2.36
C ASN A 325 21.46 -10.85 0.92
N LYS A 326 20.66 -10.32 0.00
CA LYS A 326 21.12 -9.99 -1.34
C LYS A 326 22.28 -8.98 -1.28
N PRO A 327 23.24 -9.01 -2.22
CA PRO A 327 24.21 -7.93 -2.37
C PRO A 327 23.53 -6.56 -2.54
N ASP A 328 24.19 -5.51 -2.03
CA ASP A 328 23.62 -4.16 -1.99
C ASP A 328 23.24 -3.62 -3.38
N ASP A 329 23.99 -4.01 -4.41
CA ASP A 329 23.84 -3.59 -5.81
C ASP A 329 23.03 -4.56 -6.68
N MET A 330 22.63 -5.72 -6.14
CA MET A 330 21.87 -6.73 -6.87
C MET A 330 20.39 -6.38 -6.96
N GLU A 331 19.80 -6.48 -8.15
CA GLU A 331 18.36 -6.33 -8.39
C GLU A 331 17.66 -7.69 -8.25
N ILE A 332 16.45 -7.70 -7.68
CA ILE A 332 15.59 -8.89 -7.64
C ILE A 332 14.25 -8.58 -8.30
N VAL A 333 13.75 -9.49 -9.14
CA VAL A 333 12.43 -9.41 -9.77
C VAL A 333 11.63 -10.64 -9.43
N MET A 334 10.49 -10.46 -8.79
CA MET A 334 9.54 -11.50 -8.45
C MET A 334 8.29 -11.35 -9.29
N THR A 335 7.78 -12.46 -9.83
CA THR A 335 6.52 -12.43 -10.59
C THR A 335 5.53 -13.46 -10.07
N GLY A 336 4.26 -13.19 -10.32
CA GLY A 336 3.18 -14.15 -10.13
C GLY A 336 1.93 -13.52 -9.54
N ARG A 337 0.82 -14.26 -9.51
CA ARG A 337 -0.46 -13.77 -8.97
C ARG A 337 -0.50 -13.88 -7.45
N ASN A 338 -1.40 -13.14 -6.83
CA ASN A 338 -1.68 -13.19 -5.39
C ASN A 338 -0.41 -13.14 -4.54
N ALA A 339 0.47 -12.17 -4.77
CA ALA A 339 1.70 -12.06 -3.99
C ALA A 339 1.37 -11.95 -2.48
N ASP A 340 2.09 -12.74 -1.68
CA ASP A 340 1.97 -12.71 -0.22
C ASP A 340 2.37 -11.34 0.34
N GLU A 341 1.85 -11.01 1.53
CA GLU A 341 2.17 -9.77 2.23
C GLU A 341 3.67 -9.65 2.48
N MET A 342 4.33 -10.75 2.87
CA MET A 342 5.78 -10.76 3.10
C MET A 342 6.56 -10.33 1.84
N LEU A 343 6.25 -10.91 0.68
CA LEU A 343 6.91 -10.56 -0.58
C LEU A 343 6.62 -9.11 -1.00
N SER A 344 5.43 -8.61 -0.66
CA SER A 344 5.02 -7.24 -0.94
C SER A 344 5.74 -6.24 -0.04
N GLU A 345 5.92 -6.55 1.24
CA GLU A 345 6.63 -5.71 2.21
C GLU A 345 8.12 -5.55 1.86
N LYS A 346 8.73 -6.61 1.31
CA LYS A 346 10.14 -6.60 0.88
C LYS A 346 10.37 -5.89 -0.45
N ALA A 347 9.33 -5.64 -1.24
CA ALA A 347 9.47 -5.05 -2.57
C ALA A 347 9.59 -3.51 -2.52
N ASP A 348 10.56 -2.96 -3.24
CA ASP A 348 10.70 -1.52 -3.47
C ASP A 348 9.76 -1.03 -4.59
N TYR A 349 9.56 -1.87 -5.61
CA TYR A 349 8.60 -1.64 -6.69
C TYR A 349 7.50 -2.68 -6.67
N ILE A 350 6.25 -2.23 -6.72
CA ILE A 350 5.11 -3.11 -6.93
C ILE A 350 4.34 -2.63 -8.16
N THR A 351 4.30 -3.46 -9.20
CA THR A 351 3.44 -3.25 -10.37
C THR A 351 2.30 -4.26 -10.34
N TYR A 352 1.08 -3.75 -10.22
CA TYR A 352 -0.14 -4.56 -10.33
C TYR A 352 -0.66 -4.52 -11.76
N MET A 353 -0.57 -5.65 -12.46
CA MET A 353 -1.13 -5.82 -13.80
C MET A 353 -2.59 -6.20 -13.69
N GLU A 354 -3.48 -5.26 -13.99
CA GLU A 354 -4.91 -5.49 -13.96
C GLU A 354 -5.41 -6.10 -15.27
N LYS A 355 -6.28 -7.12 -15.19
CA LYS A 355 -6.92 -7.71 -16.36
C LYS A 355 -8.12 -6.86 -16.80
N ILE A 356 -7.87 -5.77 -17.53
CA ILE A 356 -8.94 -4.92 -18.07
C ILE A 356 -9.73 -5.67 -19.16
N ARG A 357 -9.04 -6.39 -20.05
CA ARG A 357 -9.60 -7.28 -21.09
C ARG A 357 -8.59 -8.36 -21.43
N HIS A 358 -9.05 -9.58 -21.70
CA HIS A 358 -8.20 -10.67 -22.19
C HIS A 358 -8.86 -11.44 -23.34
N PRO A 359 -8.13 -11.87 -24.40
CA PRO A 359 -8.71 -12.65 -25.51
C PRO A 359 -9.39 -13.94 -25.06
N TYR A 360 -8.88 -14.56 -23.99
CA TYR A 360 -9.50 -15.73 -23.36
C TYR A 360 -10.94 -15.48 -22.89
N ASP A 361 -11.28 -14.24 -22.49
CA ASP A 361 -12.66 -13.88 -22.11
C ASP A 361 -13.64 -13.97 -23.30
N LYS A 362 -13.11 -14.08 -24.53
CA LYS A 362 -13.86 -14.32 -25.77
C LYS A 362 -13.71 -15.75 -26.30
N GLY A 363 -13.17 -16.67 -25.50
CA GLY A 363 -12.93 -18.06 -25.88
C GLY A 363 -11.76 -18.26 -26.84
N ILE A 364 -10.84 -17.30 -26.93
CA ILE A 364 -9.61 -17.44 -27.74
C ILE A 364 -8.53 -18.12 -26.88
N ASP A 365 -8.09 -19.30 -27.32
CA ASP A 365 -7.03 -20.07 -26.68
C ASP A 365 -5.65 -19.40 -26.80
N ALA A 366 -4.70 -19.90 -25.99
CA ALA A 366 -3.31 -19.44 -26.01
C ALA A 366 -2.64 -19.73 -27.37
N ARG A 367 -1.87 -18.77 -27.88
CA ARG A 367 -1.21 -18.85 -29.18
C ARG A 367 0.30 -18.84 -29.01
N ARG A 368 0.96 -19.73 -29.75
CA ARG A 368 2.43 -19.82 -29.80
C ARG A 368 3.04 -18.50 -30.25
N GLY A 369 4.08 -18.07 -29.55
CA GLY A 369 4.79 -16.81 -29.80
C GLY A 369 4.10 -15.57 -29.22
N ILE A 370 2.90 -15.70 -28.63
CA ILE A 370 2.17 -14.58 -28.02
C ILE A 370 1.85 -14.83 -26.55
N GLU A 371 1.32 -16.01 -26.23
CA GLU A 371 1.01 -16.43 -24.85
C GLU A 371 2.02 -17.44 -24.30
N TYR A 372 2.69 -18.24 -25.15
CA TYR A 372 3.72 -19.22 -24.77
C TYR A 372 4.74 -19.49 -25.87
#